data_AF-A0A2D2H0L7-F1
#
_entry.id   AF-A0A2D2H0L7-F1
#
_cell.length_a   1.000
_cell.length_b   1.000
_cell.length_c   1.000
_cell.angle_alpha   90.00
_cell.angle_beta   90.00
_cell.angle_gamma   90.00
#
_symmetry.space_group_name_H-M   'P 1'
#
loop_
_entity.id
_entity.type
_entity.pdbx_description
1 polymer ?
#
loop_
_entity_poly.entity_id
_entity_poly.type
_entity_poly.pdbx_seq_one_letter_code
_entity_poly.pdbx_strand_id
1 'polypeptide(L)'
;MTSKNSQDRPQGERIRKDLDAFQAAAARLGLVRRGGKREPVLAECAPPAGEAEVAAVEAQIGRPLPATLRGFFLGTSAHLAVEWSLPVTEIRNVEGVVLSMLDLKPPPRFCLHLKKYNTSEPLADRGEIRISLGEVASNWHEWHGSLRDWRAPDPHDTPRGRDRTRHLLGYLERGFPVMPLAGGDWLCIDTADPREPLALMSQTTEDVPGVLLGQDLLDHLDHQGRLGFPGLEIELLSVFRDKPASIALREAYAAPYDLATVKRRRLHLPVASVTDADSEPGLAWRAWLFGLDSPAASA
;
A
#
# COMPACT_ATOMS: atom_id res chain seq x y z
N MET A 1 -9.28 10.04 40.58
CA MET A 1 -8.77 8.66 40.51
C MET A 1 -8.25 8.42 39.10
N THR A 2 -6.92 8.55 38.99
CA THR A 2 -5.99 7.93 38.02
C THR A 2 -6.50 7.61 36.61
N SER A 3 -6.11 8.52 35.71
CA SER A 3 -5.76 8.30 34.30
C SER A 3 -5.17 6.90 34.06
N LYS A 4 -5.91 6.09 33.31
CA LYS A 4 -5.44 4.94 32.52
C LYS A 4 -5.52 5.41 31.06
N ASN A 5 -4.61 5.12 30.15
CA ASN A 5 -3.35 4.40 30.20
C ASN A 5 -2.61 4.82 28.93
N SER A 6 -1.35 5.22 29.08
CA SER A 6 -0.42 5.65 28.04
C SER A 6 0.16 4.48 27.22
N GLN A 7 -0.67 3.58 26.70
CA GLN A 7 -0.19 2.38 25.97
C GLN A 7 -0.26 2.46 24.43
N ASP A 8 -0.85 3.50 23.83
CA ASP A 8 -0.91 3.65 22.35
C ASP A 8 0.16 4.58 21.74
N ARG A 9 1.05 5.13 22.55
CA ARG A 9 2.17 5.98 22.08
C ARG A 9 3.35 5.27 21.37
N PRO A 10 3.63 3.95 21.53
CA PRO A 10 4.86 3.36 20.97
C PRO A 10 4.94 3.35 19.44
N GLN A 11 3.80 3.17 18.75
CA GLN A 11 3.78 3.00 17.30
C GLN A 11 3.92 4.34 16.55
N GLY A 12 3.28 5.41 17.05
CA GLY A 12 3.41 6.74 16.45
C GLY A 12 4.83 7.31 16.53
N GLU A 13 5.52 7.10 17.66
CA GLU A 13 6.94 7.46 17.81
C GLU A 13 7.83 6.66 16.86
N ARG A 14 7.53 5.37 16.65
CA ARG A 14 8.27 4.52 15.73
C ARG A 14 8.13 4.95 14.28
N ILE A 15 6.92 5.24 13.81
CA ILE A 15 6.68 5.73 12.44
C ILE A 15 7.44 7.03 12.16
N ARG A 16 7.49 7.96 13.13
CA ARG A 16 8.28 9.20 12.99
C ARG A 16 9.78 8.91 12.91
N LYS A 17 10.28 8.03 13.78
CA LYS A 17 11.69 7.62 13.76
C LYS A 17 12.08 6.95 12.42
N ASP A 18 11.20 6.10 11.89
CA ASP A 18 11.41 5.46 10.60
C ASP A 18 11.37 6.48 9.45
N LEU A 19 10.52 7.51 9.55
CA LEU A 19 10.50 8.63 8.61
C LEU A 19 11.79 9.44 8.64
N ASP A 20 12.31 9.79 9.82
CA ASP A 20 13.59 10.50 9.98
C ASP A 20 14.76 9.66 9.41
N ALA A 21 14.77 8.35 9.71
CA ALA A 21 15.75 7.42 9.17
C ALA A 21 15.65 7.32 7.64
N PHE A 22 14.43 7.30 7.10
CA PHE A 22 14.19 7.27 5.66
C PHE A 22 14.67 8.57 5.00
N GLN A 23 14.38 9.75 5.56
CA GLN A 23 14.87 11.02 5.04
C GLN A 23 16.41 11.05 4.97
N ALA A 24 17.09 10.56 6.00
CA ALA A 24 18.56 10.47 6.00
C ALA A 24 19.08 9.50 4.92
N ALA A 25 18.43 8.33 4.78
CA ALA A 25 18.74 7.35 3.74
C ALA A 25 18.50 7.90 2.33
N ALA A 26 17.37 8.57 2.12
CA ALA A 26 16.99 9.20 0.87
C ALA A 26 18.01 10.27 0.44
N ALA A 27 18.43 11.13 1.37
CA ALA A 27 19.47 12.13 1.12
C ALA A 27 20.82 11.48 0.76
N ARG A 28 21.22 10.41 1.47
CA ARG A 28 22.46 9.67 1.19
C ARG A 28 22.45 9.03 -0.20
N LEU A 29 21.32 8.49 -0.62
CA LEU A 29 21.15 7.81 -1.90
C LEU A 29 20.81 8.76 -3.06
N GLY A 30 20.51 10.04 -2.78
CA GLY A 30 20.07 10.99 -3.79
C GLY A 30 18.69 10.66 -4.36
N LEU A 31 17.79 10.09 -3.56
CA LEU A 31 16.39 9.90 -3.94
C LEU A 31 15.72 11.26 -4.17
N VAL A 32 14.77 11.31 -5.09
CA VAL A 32 14.08 12.53 -5.49
C VAL A 32 12.58 12.37 -5.37
N ARG A 33 11.83 13.47 -5.38
CA ARG A 33 10.38 13.43 -5.52
C ARG A 33 9.96 12.89 -6.89
N ARG A 34 8.81 12.23 -6.96
CA ARG A 34 8.25 11.70 -8.21
C ARG A 34 8.03 12.85 -9.21
N GLY A 35 8.27 12.59 -10.50
CA GLY A 35 8.07 13.59 -11.57
C GLY A 35 9.35 14.18 -12.18
N GLY A 36 10.52 13.58 -11.93
CA GLY A 36 11.74 13.80 -12.70
C GLY A 36 12.49 15.11 -12.41
N LYS A 37 11.93 16.00 -11.59
CA LYS A 37 12.68 17.12 -11.03
C LYS A 37 13.48 16.61 -9.84
N ARG A 38 14.73 17.06 -9.69
CA ARG A 38 15.61 16.78 -8.53
C ARG A 38 15.13 17.50 -7.26
N GLU A 39 13.84 17.46 -7.01
CA GLU A 39 13.22 17.94 -5.78
C GLU A 39 13.48 16.92 -4.67
N PRO A 40 13.68 17.36 -3.42
CA PRO A 40 13.82 16.46 -2.28
C PRO A 40 12.59 15.57 -2.14
N VAL A 41 12.78 14.35 -1.63
CA VAL A 41 11.67 13.44 -1.31
C VAL A 41 10.63 14.13 -0.40
N LEU A 42 9.36 13.82 -0.60
CA LEU A 42 8.32 14.20 0.34
C LEU A 42 8.35 13.21 1.50
N ALA A 43 8.42 13.72 2.72
CA ALA A 43 8.38 12.93 3.94
C ALA A 43 7.80 13.81 5.05
N GLU A 44 6.48 13.79 5.16
CA GLU A 44 5.71 14.61 6.09
C GLU A 44 4.97 13.73 7.08
N CYS A 45 5.02 14.11 8.36
CA CYS A 45 4.21 13.51 9.41
C CYS A 45 3.73 14.63 10.33
N ALA A 46 2.45 14.98 10.21
CA ALA A 46 1.84 15.98 11.07
C ALA A 46 1.68 15.45 12.51
N PRO A 47 1.48 16.34 13.51
CA PRO A 47 1.03 15.93 14.83
C PRO A 47 -0.27 15.10 14.75
N PRO A 48 -0.58 14.28 15.76
CA PRO A 48 -1.84 13.56 15.83
C PRO A 48 -3.00 14.55 15.94
N ALA A 49 -4.15 14.17 15.40
CA ALA A 49 -5.39 14.93 15.49
C ALA A 49 -5.97 14.86 16.91
N GLY A 50 -6.75 15.87 17.28
CA GLY A 50 -7.60 15.84 18.46
C GLY A 50 -8.88 15.03 18.26
N GLU A 51 -9.46 14.57 19.37
CA GLU A 51 -10.76 13.85 19.37
C GLU A 51 -11.86 14.62 18.64
N ALA A 52 -11.89 15.95 18.79
CA ALA A 52 -12.89 16.81 18.14
C ALA A 52 -12.74 16.85 16.60
N GLU A 53 -11.50 16.80 16.09
CA GLU A 53 -11.23 16.81 14.65
C GLU A 53 -11.65 15.48 14.02
N VAL A 54 -11.31 14.36 14.68
CA VAL A 54 -11.72 13.02 14.25
C VAL A 54 -13.25 12.87 14.31
N ALA A 55 -13.88 13.30 15.41
CA ALA A 55 -15.33 13.26 15.55
C ALA A 55 -16.06 14.12 14.51
N ALA A 56 -15.47 15.25 14.09
CA ALA A 56 -16.03 16.08 13.02
C ALA A 56 -16.05 15.33 11.67
N VAL A 57 -14.97 14.61 11.34
CA VAL A 57 -14.91 13.79 10.13
C VAL A 57 -15.90 12.62 10.19
N GLU A 58 -16.01 11.94 11.33
CA GLU A 58 -16.99 10.87 11.54
C GLU A 58 -18.43 11.36 11.37
N ALA A 59 -18.73 12.55 11.91
CA ALA A 59 -20.02 13.19 11.72
C ALA A 59 -20.28 13.54 10.24
N GLN A 60 -19.26 13.99 9.51
CA GLN A 60 -19.35 14.30 8.09
C GLN A 60 -19.67 13.06 7.23
N ILE A 61 -19.07 11.90 7.54
CA ILE A 61 -19.32 10.65 6.81
C ILE A 61 -20.53 9.86 7.36
N GLY A 62 -21.07 10.27 8.51
CA GLY A 62 -22.23 9.65 9.15
C GLY A 62 -21.94 8.32 9.85
N ARG A 63 -20.68 8.02 10.19
CA ARG A 63 -20.29 6.79 10.89
C ARG A 63 -18.93 6.94 11.61
N PRO A 64 -18.64 6.10 12.61
CA PRO A 64 -17.30 6.00 13.17
C PRO A 64 -16.27 5.52 12.13
N LEU A 65 -15.03 6.00 12.27
CA LEU A 65 -13.88 5.45 11.56
C LEU A 65 -13.58 4.02 12.05
N PRO A 66 -12.98 3.16 11.20
CA PRO A 66 -12.37 1.92 11.65
C PRO A 66 -11.39 2.18 12.81
N ALA A 67 -11.34 1.27 13.78
CA ALA A 67 -10.55 1.43 15.00
C ALA A 67 -9.07 1.68 14.71
N THR A 68 -8.47 0.94 13.76
CA THR A 68 -7.06 1.11 13.37
C THR A 68 -6.79 2.48 12.73
N LEU A 69 -7.73 2.98 11.91
CA LEU A 69 -7.61 4.30 11.27
C LEU A 69 -7.82 5.44 12.28
N ARG A 70 -8.79 5.28 13.18
CA ARG A 70 -9.01 6.21 14.30
C ARG A 70 -7.76 6.28 15.19
N GLY A 71 -7.21 5.12 15.54
CA GLY A 71 -5.98 4.99 16.33
C GLY A 71 -4.79 5.65 15.66
N PHE A 72 -4.63 5.48 14.35
CA PHE A 72 -3.63 6.21 13.57
C PHE A 72 -3.77 7.73 13.70
N PHE A 73 -4.97 8.29 13.51
CA PHE A 73 -5.14 9.75 13.57
C PHE A 73 -4.93 10.33 14.97
N LEU A 74 -5.41 9.65 16.02
CA LEU A 74 -5.30 10.13 17.40
C LEU A 74 -3.92 9.86 18.03
N GLY A 75 -3.25 8.78 17.63
CA GLY A 75 -2.00 8.32 18.23
C GLY A 75 -0.74 8.65 17.42
N THR A 76 -0.85 8.69 16.10
CA THR A 76 0.30 8.76 15.19
C THR A 76 0.39 10.10 14.47
N SER A 77 -0.59 10.40 13.62
CA SER A 77 -0.54 11.58 12.76
C SER A 77 -1.89 11.92 12.14
N ALA A 78 -2.22 13.21 12.07
CA ALA A 78 -3.34 13.70 11.27
C ALA A 78 -3.07 13.62 9.75
N HIS A 79 -1.80 13.53 9.35
CA HIS A 79 -1.36 13.53 7.95
C HIS A 79 0.03 12.92 7.81
N LEU A 80 0.11 11.78 7.13
CA LEU A 80 1.34 11.13 6.70
C LEU A 80 1.42 11.20 5.18
N ALA A 81 2.50 11.74 4.64
CA ALA A 81 2.77 11.73 3.21
C ALA A 81 4.23 11.40 2.94
N VAL A 82 4.47 10.34 2.18
CA VAL A 82 5.80 9.94 1.71
C VAL A 82 5.74 9.75 0.21
N GLU A 83 6.65 10.40 -0.52
CA GLU A 83 6.73 10.35 -1.98
C GLU A 83 8.20 10.40 -2.40
N TRP A 84 8.64 9.38 -3.12
CA TRP A 84 10.01 9.31 -3.62
C TRP A 84 10.09 8.51 -4.92
N SER A 85 11.17 8.72 -5.65
CA SER A 85 11.58 7.95 -6.82
C SER A 85 13.11 7.86 -6.91
N LEU A 86 13.59 6.82 -7.58
CA LEU A 86 14.98 6.71 -7.98
C LEU A 86 15.35 7.85 -8.93
N PRO A 87 16.55 8.45 -8.78
CA PRO A 87 17.00 9.50 -9.68
C PRO A 87 17.17 8.97 -11.11
N VAL A 88 16.72 9.77 -12.08
CA VAL A 88 16.86 9.51 -13.51
C VAL A 88 17.53 10.71 -14.20
N THR A 89 18.41 10.41 -15.16
CA THR A 89 18.93 11.37 -16.12
C THR A 89 18.19 11.18 -17.45
N GLU A 90 17.60 12.27 -17.96
CA GLU A 90 17.02 12.30 -19.30
C GLU A 90 18.10 12.51 -20.37
N ILE A 91 18.17 11.60 -21.34
CA ILE A 91 19.10 11.62 -22.46
C ILE A 91 18.28 11.71 -23.73
N ARG A 92 18.61 12.63 -24.65
CA ARG A 92 18.02 12.63 -25.99
C ARG A 92 18.83 11.75 -26.91
N ASN A 93 18.17 10.79 -27.56
CA ASN A 93 18.79 10.01 -28.61
C ASN A 93 18.96 10.84 -29.89
N VAL A 94 19.64 10.27 -30.89
CA VAL A 94 19.91 10.91 -32.19
C VAL A 94 18.64 11.23 -33.00
N GLU A 95 17.50 10.62 -32.66
CA GLU A 95 16.18 10.85 -33.27
C GLU A 95 15.36 11.90 -32.49
N GLY A 96 15.93 12.51 -31.44
CA GLY A 96 15.28 13.50 -30.59
C GLY A 96 14.35 12.92 -29.51
N VAL A 97 14.25 11.59 -29.41
CA VAL A 97 13.48 10.88 -28.39
C VAL A 97 14.17 11.01 -27.03
N VAL A 98 13.41 11.41 -26.01
CA VAL A 98 13.88 11.46 -24.62
C VAL A 98 13.84 10.06 -24.03
N LEU A 99 14.98 9.60 -23.54
CA LEU A 99 15.16 8.34 -22.83
C LEU A 99 15.50 8.66 -21.37
N SER A 100 14.91 7.95 -20.42
CA SER A 100 15.25 8.08 -19.01
C SER A 100 16.24 6.98 -18.62
N MET A 101 17.38 7.36 -18.06
CA MET A 101 18.40 6.45 -17.55
C MET A 101 18.45 6.56 -16.03
N LEU A 102 18.31 5.44 -15.31
CA LEU A 102 18.42 5.41 -13.85
C LEU A 102 19.86 5.68 -13.41
N ASP A 103 20.03 6.68 -12.54
CA ASP A 103 21.32 7.05 -11.94
C ASP A 103 21.68 6.14 -10.75
N LEU A 104 20.65 5.55 -10.13
CA LEU A 104 20.77 4.63 -9.01
C LEU A 104 20.00 3.35 -9.32
N LYS A 105 20.62 2.20 -9.04
CA LYS A 105 19.96 0.90 -9.10
C LYS A 105 20.08 0.19 -7.75
N PRO A 106 19.02 -0.47 -7.28
CA PRO A 106 19.11 -1.33 -6.12
C PRO A 106 19.93 -2.60 -6.45
N PRO A 107 20.30 -3.41 -5.44
CA PRO A 107 21.01 -4.67 -5.65
C PRO A 107 20.29 -5.57 -6.66
N PRO A 108 21.00 -6.39 -7.47
CA PRO A 108 20.43 -7.15 -8.58
C PRO A 108 19.19 -8.00 -8.25
N ARG A 109 19.09 -8.48 -7.00
CA ARG A 109 17.93 -9.24 -6.53
C ARG A 109 16.61 -8.44 -6.46
N PHE A 110 16.71 -7.12 -6.44
CA PHE A 110 15.59 -6.18 -6.47
C PHE A 110 15.40 -5.58 -7.87
N CYS A 111 15.96 -6.24 -8.89
CA CYS A 111 15.83 -5.86 -10.28
C CYS A 111 15.27 -7.03 -11.09
N LEU A 112 14.36 -6.75 -12.02
CA LEU A 112 13.95 -7.66 -13.08
C LEU A 112 15.01 -7.65 -14.19
N HIS A 113 15.48 -8.83 -14.59
CA HIS A 113 16.38 -8.95 -15.73
C HIS A 113 15.61 -9.15 -17.03
N LEU A 114 15.65 -8.15 -17.90
CA LEU A 114 15.01 -8.16 -19.21
C LEU A 114 15.95 -8.74 -20.26
N LYS A 115 15.89 -10.07 -20.43
CA LYS A 115 16.75 -10.82 -21.36
C LYS A 115 16.80 -10.25 -22.77
N LYS A 116 15.66 -9.75 -23.28
CA LYS A 116 15.54 -9.20 -24.64
C LYS A 116 16.44 -7.97 -24.88
N TYR A 117 16.67 -7.19 -23.84
CA TYR A 117 17.44 -5.95 -23.91
C TYR A 117 18.78 -6.05 -23.18
N ASN A 118 19.05 -7.19 -22.54
CA ASN A 118 20.18 -7.39 -21.63
C ASN A 118 20.28 -6.27 -20.57
N THR A 119 19.13 -5.77 -20.11
CA THR A 119 19.03 -4.72 -19.11
C THR A 119 18.46 -5.26 -17.80
N SER A 120 18.73 -4.54 -16.72
CA SER A 120 18.08 -4.74 -15.43
C SER A 120 17.28 -3.50 -15.05
N GLU A 121 16.03 -3.70 -14.68
CA GLU A 121 15.11 -2.65 -14.24
C GLU A 121 14.73 -2.91 -12.77
N PRO A 122 14.73 -1.88 -11.90
CA PRO A 122 14.27 -2.04 -10.53
C PRO A 122 12.86 -2.62 -10.47
N LEU A 123 12.60 -3.50 -9.51
CA LEU A 123 11.24 -3.95 -9.18
C LEU A 123 10.42 -2.85 -8.50
N ALA A 124 11.10 -1.83 -7.99
CA ALA A 124 10.51 -0.61 -7.47
C ALA A 124 11.45 0.56 -7.77
N ASP A 125 10.92 1.55 -8.48
CA ASP A 125 11.63 2.79 -8.79
C ASP A 125 11.02 4.01 -8.09
N ARG A 126 9.95 3.80 -7.31
CA ARG A 126 9.22 4.83 -6.57
C ARG A 126 8.43 4.22 -5.42
N GLY A 127 8.07 5.08 -4.46
CA GLY A 127 7.16 4.75 -3.38
C GLY A 127 6.26 5.94 -3.05
N GLU A 128 5.01 5.64 -2.72
CA GLU A 128 4.00 6.62 -2.36
C GLU A 128 3.07 6.07 -1.28
N ILE A 129 2.97 6.79 -0.17
CA ILE A 129 2.00 6.55 0.91
C ILE A 129 1.42 7.91 1.30
N ARG A 130 0.10 8.05 1.26
CA ARG A 130 -0.58 9.28 1.65
C ARG A 130 -1.84 8.97 2.44
N ILE A 131 -1.85 9.34 3.71
CA ILE A 131 -2.99 9.12 4.60
C ILE A 131 -3.25 10.43 5.34
N SER A 132 -4.41 11.02 5.11
CA SER A 132 -4.75 12.34 5.63
C SER A 132 -6.16 12.36 6.20
N LEU A 133 -6.33 12.87 7.42
CA LEU A 133 -7.63 13.03 8.05
C LEU A 133 -8.55 13.92 7.20
N GLY A 134 -7.98 14.96 6.58
CA GLY A 134 -8.70 15.89 5.72
C GLY A 134 -9.22 15.25 4.42
N GLU A 135 -8.68 14.11 4.01
CA GLU A 135 -9.07 13.39 2.78
C GLU A 135 -10.03 12.23 3.04
N VAL A 136 -10.21 11.83 4.31
CA VAL A 136 -11.10 10.70 4.66
C VAL A 136 -12.50 10.90 4.13
N ALA A 137 -13.06 12.11 4.29
CA ALA A 137 -14.41 12.39 3.83
C ALA A 137 -14.50 12.35 2.29
N SER A 138 -13.56 12.94 1.55
CA SER A 138 -13.59 12.86 0.08
C SER A 138 -13.44 11.41 -0.40
N ASN A 139 -12.50 10.66 0.18
CA ASN A 139 -12.25 9.26 -0.14
C ASN A 139 -13.50 8.40 0.11
N TRP A 140 -14.18 8.62 1.24
CA TRP A 140 -15.46 7.98 1.56
C TRP A 140 -16.53 8.23 0.50
N HIS A 141 -16.75 9.49 0.12
CA HIS A 141 -17.77 9.85 -0.85
C HIS A 141 -17.44 9.33 -2.26
N GLU A 142 -16.18 9.39 -2.67
CA GLU A 142 -15.70 8.88 -3.97
C GLU A 142 -15.90 7.36 -4.05
N TRP A 143 -15.44 6.62 -3.05
CA TRP A 143 -15.65 5.18 -2.94
C TRP A 143 -17.12 4.78 -3.01
N HIS A 144 -17.99 5.47 -2.27
CA HIS A 144 -19.42 5.22 -2.31
C HIS A 144 -20.06 5.60 -3.64
N GLY A 145 -19.52 6.60 -4.33
CA GLY A 145 -19.81 6.91 -5.73
C GLY A 145 -19.51 5.72 -6.63
N SER A 146 -18.28 5.20 -6.58
CA SER A 146 -17.88 4.00 -7.34
C SER A 146 -18.79 2.81 -7.03
N LEU A 147 -19.06 2.52 -5.75
CA LEU A 147 -19.94 1.41 -5.36
C LEU A 147 -21.38 1.59 -5.87
N ARG A 148 -21.87 2.81 -6.01
CA ARG A 148 -23.18 3.07 -6.62
C ARG A 148 -23.14 2.79 -8.12
N ASP A 149 -22.08 3.16 -8.80
CA ASP A 149 -21.91 2.91 -10.23
C ASP A 149 -21.80 1.40 -10.51
N TRP A 150 -21.11 0.65 -9.65
CA TRP A 150 -21.06 -0.82 -9.70
C TRP A 150 -22.42 -1.50 -9.49
N ARG A 151 -23.34 -0.87 -8.74
CA ARG A 151 -24.71 -1.37 -8.53
C ARG A 151 -25.66 -0.98 -9.65
N ALA A 152 -25.29 0.00 -10.47
CA ALA A 152 -26.14 0.46 -11.55
C ALA A 152 -26.34 -0.67 -12.58
N PRO A 153 -27.57 -0.88 -13.08
CA PRO A 153 -27.80 -1.86 -14.14
C PRO A 153 -27.02 -1.47 -15.40
N ASP A 154 -26.20 -2.38 -15.92
CA ASP A 154 -25.60 -2.23 -17.25
C ASP A 154 -26.50 -2.93 -18.29
N PRO A 155 -27.08 -2.21 -19.27
CA PRO A 155 -27.94 -2.79 -20.30
C PRO A 155 -27.18 -3.72 -21.27
N HIS A 156 -25.85 -3.63 -21.32
CA HIS A 156 -25.00 -4.47 -22.16
C HIS A 156 -24.45 -5.70 -21.43
N ASP A 157 -24.84 -5.90 -20.17
CA ASP A 157 -24.24 -6.90 -19.31
C ASP A 157 -24.66 -8.32 -19.71
N THR A 158 -23.69 -9.22 -19.78
CA THR A 158 -23.96 -10.64 -20.03
C THR A 158 -24.29 -11.34 -18.72
N PRO A 159 -24.97 -12.51 -18.72
CA PRO A 159 -25.15 -13.29 -17.48
C PRO A 159 -23.83 -13.56 -16.73
N ARG A 160 -22.74 -13.77 -17.48
CA ARG A 160 -21.40 -13.96 -16.92
C ARG A 160 -20.80 -12.67 -16.37
N GLY A 161 -21.01 -11.54 -17.05
CA GLY A 161 -20.61 -10.21 -16.58
C GLY A 161 -21.28 -9.89 -15.24
N ARG A 162 -22.60 -10.05 -15.16
CA ARG A 162 -23.37 -9.88 -13.91
C ARG A 162 -22.86 -10.72 -12.74
N ASP A 163 -22.48 -11.98 -13.00
CA ASP A 163 -21.93 -12.85 -11.96
C ASP A 163 -20.56 -12.37 -11.45
N ARG A 164 -19.70 -11.88 -12.36
CA ARG A 164 -18.41 -11.27 -12.00
C ARG A 164 -18.60 -9.97 -11.24
N THR A 165 -19.47 -9.09 -11.73
CA THR A 165 -19.83 -7.83 -11.08
C THR A 165 -20.36 -8.07 -9.67
N ARG A 166 -21.28 -9.02 -9.49
CA ARG A 166 -21.81 -9.35 -8.15
C ARG A 166 -20.73 -9.89 -7.22
N HIS A 167 -19.84 -10.76 -7.71
CA HIS A 167 -18.75 -11.32 -6.93
C HIS A 167 -17.73 -10.24 -6.51
N LEU A 168 -17.35 -9.36 -7.43
CA LEU A 168 -16.46 -8.24 -7.16
C LEU A 168 -17.11 -7.23 -6.21
N LEU A 169 -18.35 -6.83 -6.46
CA LEU A 169 -19.08 -5.90 -5.61
C LEU A 169 -19.15 -6.39 -4.15
N GLY A 170 -19.40 -7.68 -3.93
CA GLY A 170 -19.39 -8.25 -2.58
C GLY A 170 -18.02 -8.17 -1.87
N TYR A 171 -16.92 -8.12 -2.62
CA TYR A 171 -15.59 -7.85 -2.06
C TYR A 171 -15.40 -6.35 -1.77
N LEU A 172 -15.75 -5.48 -2.73
CA LEU A 172 -15.63 -4.03 -2.57
C LEU A 172 -16.50 -3.51 -1.42
N GLU A 173 -17.70 -4.03 -1.21
CA GLU A 173 -18.60 -3.58 -0.13
C GLU A 173 -18.03 -3.76 1.29
N ARG A 174 -16.97 -4.56 1.44
CA ARG A 174 -16.26 -4.74 2.72
C ARG A 174 -15.33 -3.58 3.06
N GLY A 175 -14.91 -2.80 2.06
CA GLY A 175 -13.84 -1.83 2.17
C GLY A 175 -14.28 -0.50 2.80
N PHE A 176 -13.48 0.00 3.74
CA PHE A 176 -13.41 1.41 4.11
C PHE A 176 -12.20 2.05 3.41
N PRO A 177 -12.37 3.07 2.55
CA PRO A 177 -11.29 3.64 1.76
C PRO A 177 -10.33 4.45 2.63
N VAL A 178 -9.04 4.14 2.53
CA VAL A 178 -7.95 4.88 3.21
C VAL A 178 -7.32 5.89 2.27
N MET A 179 -6.87 5.42 1.10
CA MET A 179 -6.27 6.27 0.06
C MET A 179 -6.50 5.69 -1.34
N PRO A 180 -6.68 6.54 -2.36
CA PRO A 180 -6.69 6.08 -3.75
C PRO A 180 -5.28 5.67 -4.18
N LEU A 181 -5.22 4.77 -5.16
CA LEU A 181 -4.00 4.28 -5.79
C LEU A 181 -4.02 4.61 -7.29
N ALA A 182 -2.87 4.41 -7.94
CA ALA A 182 -2.80 4.49 -9.39
C ALA A 182 -3.77 3.51 -10.04
N GLY A 183 -4.32 3.88 -11.20
CA GLY A 183 -5.22 3.01 -11.97
C GLY A 183 -6.66 2.91 -11.43
N GLY A 184 -7.02 3.69 -10.41
CA GLY A 184 -8.38 3.68 -9.83
C GLY A 184 -8.59 2.63 -8.74
N ASP A 185 -7.52 1.95 -8.35
CA ASP A 185 -7.51 1.01 -7.23
C ASP A 185 -7.50 1.77 -5.89
N TRP A 186 -7.79 1.07 -4.80
CA TRP A 186 -7.87 1.67 -3.46
C TRP A 186 -7.12 0.84 -2.43
N LEU A 187 -6.44 1.51 -1.51
CA LEU A 187 -6.10 0.92 -0.22
C LEU A 187 -7.33 1.04 0.68
N CYS A 188 -7.83 -0.08 1.16
CA CYS A 188 -9.01 -0.16 2.02
C CYS A 188 -8.69 -0.93 3.30
N ILE A 189 -9.47 -0.66 4.35
CA ILE A 189 -9.62 -1.52 5.52
C ILE A 189 -10.79 -2.46 5.28
N ASP A 190 -10.59 -3.77 5.44
CA ASP A 190 -11.66 -4.76 5.39
C ASP A 190 -12.47 -4.74 6.69
N THR A 191 -13.61 -4.05 6.64
CA THR A 191 -14.49 -3.87 7.81
C THR A 191 -15.38 -5.08 8.11
N ALA A 192 -15.35 -6.12 7.27
CA ALA A 192 -16.06 -7.37 7.54
C ALA A 192 -15.24 -8.33 8.43
N ASP A 193 -13.93 -8.10 8.59
CA ASP A 193 -13.08 -8.82 9.52
C ASP A 193 -12.84 -7.94 10.77
N PRO A 194 -13.12 -8.44 11.99
CA PRO A 194 -12.94 -7.66 13.22
C PRO A 194 -11.49 -7.26 13.50
N ARG A 195 -10.51 -7.85 12.81
CA ARG A 195 -9.10 -7.47 12.88
C ARG A 195 -8.77 -6.24 12.02
N GLU A 196 -9.71 -5.78 11.19
CA GLU A 196 -9.55 -4.63 10.29
C GLU A 196 -8.29 -4.71 9.39
N PRO A 197 -8.01 -5.84 8.72
CA PRO A 197 -6.84 -5.96 7.87
C PRO A 197 -6.96 -5.05 6.65
N LEU A 198 -5.83 -4.54 6.18
CA LEU A 198 -5.74 -3.80 4.94
C LEU A 198 -5.87 -4.73 3.73
N ALA A 199 -6.44 -4.16 2.67
CA ALA A 199 -6.55 -4.77 1.37
C ALA A 199 -6.40 -3.72 0.27
N LEU A 200 -5.69 -4.08 -0.79
CA LEU A 200 -5.78 -3.39 -2.08
C LEU A 200 -7.04 -3.91 -2.77
N MET A 201 -7.91 -3.00 -3.19
CA MET A 201 -9.16 -3.31 -3.87
C MET A 201 -9.12 -2.74 -5.28
N SER A 202 -9.10 -3.64 -6.26
CA SER A 202 -9.09 -3.28 -7.67
C SER A 202 -10.49 -3.19 -8.23
N GLN A 203 -10.75 -2.14 -9.01
CA GLN A 203 -12.05 -1.89 -9.63
C GLN A 203 -12.10 -2.44 -11.07
N THR A 204 -11.61 -3.66 -11.29
CA THR A 204 -11.66 -4.33 -12.61
C THR A 204 -12.38 -5.67 -12.53
N THR A 205 -13.19 -6.00 -13.56
CA THR A 205 -13.88 -7.31 -13.63
C THR A 205 -13.11 -8.38 -14.42
N GLU A 206 -12.02 -7.98 -15.07
CA GLU A 206 -11.26 -8.85 -15.96
C GLU A 206 -10.20 -9.68 -15.23
N ASP A 207 -9.66 -9.15 -14.14
CA ASP A 207 -8.52 -9.69 -13.40
C ASP A 207 -8.85 -10.01 -11.93
N VAL A 208 -7.80 -10.17 -11.11
CA VAL A 208 -7.93 -10.41 -9.68
C VAL A 208 -8.57 -9.21 -8.97
N PRO A 209 -9.48 -9.42 -7.99
CA PRO A 209 -10.17 -8.32 -7.31
C PRO A 209 -9.25 -7.40 -6.49
N GLY A 210 -7.98 -7.80 -6.29
CA GLY A 210 -7.01 -7.07 -5.50
C GLY A 210 -6.13 -7.97 -4.63
N VAL A 211 -5.56 -7.39 -3.58
CA VAL A 211 -4.57 -8.02 -2.70
C VAL A 211 -4.99 -7.89 -1.23
N LEU A 212 -5.04 -8.98 -0.49
CA LEU A 212 -5.16 -9.00 0.96
C LEU A 212 -3.78 -8.82 1.57
N LEU A 213 -3.59 -7.77 2.37
CA LEU A 213 -2.32 -7.51 3.06
C LEU A 213 -2.29 -8.20 4.42
N GLY A 214 -3.45 -8.45 5.04
CA GLY A 214 -3.58 -9.23 6.28
C GLY A 214 -3.10 -8.55 7.55
N GLN A 215 -2.34 -7.47 7.41
CA GLN A 215 -1.91 -6.56 8.47
C GLN A 215 -2.95 -5.47 8.65
N ASP A 216 -3.15 -4.98 9.87
CA ASP A 216 -3.90 -3.74 10.07
C ASP A 216 -3.08 -2.52 9.58
N LEU A 217 -3.64 -1.31 9.70
CA LEU A 217 -2.99 -0.11 9.21
C LEU A 217 -1.65 0.17 9.90
N LEU A 218 -1.59 0.03 11.23
CA LEU A 218 -0.42 0.39 12.01
C LEU A 218 0.70 -0.62 11.80
N ASP A 219 0.38 -1.91 11.77
CA ASP A 219 1.33 -2.98 11.47
C ASP A 219 1.86 -2.82 10.04
N HIS A 220 1.00 -2.50 9.06
CA HIS A 220 1.47 -2.29 7.71
C HIS A 220 2.40 -1.07 7.59
N LEU A 221 2.07 0.04 8.25
CA LEU A 221 2.92 1.23 8.26
C LEU A 221 4.25 0.99 8.98
N ASP A 222 4.29 0.14 10.00
CA ASP A 222 5.54 -0.31 10.62
C ASP A 222 6.45 -1.00 9.59
N HIS A 223 5.89 -1.94 8.83
CA HIS A 223 6.63 -2.65 7.79
C HIS A 223 7.05 -1.71 6.65
N GLN A 224 6.18 -0.79 6.23
CA GLN A 224 6.50 0.23 5.23
C GLN A 224 7.66 1.11 5.71
N GLY A 225 7.58 1.68 6.92
CA GLY A 225 8.60 2.58 7.46
C GLY A 225 9.97 1.91 7.55
N ARG A 226 10.00 0.67 8.03
CA ARG A 226 11.23 -0.14 8.10
C ARG A 226 11.81 -0.51 6.76
N LEU A 227 11.00 -0.55 5.70
CA LEU A 227 11.45 -0.76 4.33
C LEU A 227 11.70 0.57 3.60
N GLY A 228 11.54 1.71 4.26
CA GLY A 228 11.68 3.04 3.68
C GLY A 228 10.58 3.38 2.67
N PHE A 229 9.35 3.07 3.06
CA PHE A 229 8.12 3.37 2.33
C PHE A 229 8.14 2.95 0.86
N PRO A 230 8.40 1.66 0.58
CA PRO A 230 8.39 1.11 -0.78
C PRO A 230 7.08 1.33 -1.52
N GLY A 231 5.98 1.60 -0.82
CA GLY A 231 4.66 1.81 -1.41
C GLY A 231 3.91 0.49 -1.58
N LEU A 232 2.95 0.48 -2.51
CA LEU A 232 1.96 -0.59 -2.64
C LEU A 232 1.99 -1.29 -4.01
N GLU A 233 3.08 -1.15 -4.77
CA GLU A 233 3.25 -1.88 -6.04
C GLU A 233 3.32 -3.40 -5.79
N ILE A 234 2.51 -4.19 -6.52
CA ILE A 234 2.27 -5.61 -6.22
C ILE A 234 3.54 -6.46 -6.39
N GLU A 235 4.34 -6.13 -7.40
CA GLU A 235 5.63 -6.75 -7.67
C GLU A 235 6.57 -6.63 -6.47
N LEU A 236 6.56 -5.46 -5.83
CA LEU A 236 7.38 -5.14 -4.67
C LEU A 236 6.86 -5.79 -3.39
N LEU A 237 5.54 -5.78 -3.18
CA LEU A 237 4.91 -6.53 -2.10
C LEU A 237 5.26 -8.03 -2.17
N SER A 238 5.39 -8.57 -3.39
CA SER A 238 5.76 -9.97 -3.60
C SER A 238 7.20 -10.29 -3.20
N VAL A 239 8.12 -9.31 -3.25
CA VAL A 239 9.53 -9.47 -2.84
C VAL A 239 9.64 -9.64 -1.32
N PHE A 240 8.93 -8.81 -0.57
CA PHE A 240 8.97 -8.79 0.90
C PHE A 240 7.97 -9.73 1.55
N ARG A 241 7.36 -10.62 0.76
CA ARG A 241 6.24 -11.44 1.20
C ARG A 241 6.65 -12.53 2.20
N ASP A 242 5.99 -12.55 3.37
CA ASP A 242 5.92 -13.72 4.23
C ASP A 242 5.02 -14.77 3.56
N LYS A 243 5.66 -15.81 3.01
CA LYS A 243 4.97 -16.89 2.29
C LYS A 243 4.03 -17.69 3.23
N PRO A 244 4.48 -18.21 4.38
CA PRO A 244 3.59 -18.86 5.35
C PRO A 244 2.36 -18.02 5.73
N ALA A 245 2.54 -16.77 6.14
CA ALA A 245 1.44 -15.90 6.56
C ALA A 245 0.48 -15.61 5.39
N SER A 246 1.01 -15.40 4.19
CA SER A 246 0.19 -15.17 2.98
C SER A 246 -0.63 -16.40 2.59
N ILE A 247 -0.08 -17.61 2.74
CA ILE A 247 -0.81 -18.86 2.48
C ILE A 247 -1.95 -19.01 3.50
N ALA A 248 -1.65 -18.86 4.78
CA ALA A 248 -2.66 -18.96 5.85
C ALA A 248 -3.78 -17.92 5.66
N LEU A 249 -3.45 -16.69 5.30
CA LEU A 249 -4.42 -15.64 5.01
C LEU A 249 -5.33 -16.00 3.83
N ARG A 250 -4.74 -16.51 2.74
CA ARG A 250 -5.50 -16.96 1.57
C ARG A 250 -6.45 -18.10 1.93
N GLU A 251 -5.99 -19.07 2.70
CA GLU A 251 -6.81 -20.21 3.13
C GLU A 251 -7.97 -19.76 4.01
N ALA A 252 -7.71 -18.87 4.98
CA ALA A 252 -8.74 -18.30 5.84
C ALA A 252 -9.79 -17.52 5.05
N TYR A 253 -9.37 -16.68 4.10
CA TYR A 253 -10.29 -15.93 3.24
C TYR A 253 -11.10 -16.84 2.30
N ALA A 254 -10.49 -17.91 1.81
CA ALA A 254 -11.12 -18.84 0.88
C ALA A 254 -12.09 -19.83 1.56
N ALA A 255 -11.97 -20.05 2.87
CA ALA A 255 -12.75 -21.02 3.64
C ALA A 255 -14.29 -20.96 3.43
N PRO A 256 -14.94 -19.78 3.36
CA PRO A 256 -16.40 -19.71 3.15
C PRO A 256 -16.83 -19.93 1.68
N TYR A 257 -15.91 -20.05 0.73
CA TYR A 257 -16.24 -20.13 -0.70
C TYR A 257 -16.29 -21.58 -1.21
N ASP A 258 -17.30 -21.90 -2.03
CA ASP A 258 -17.27 -23.09 -2.89
C ASP A 258 -16.29 -22.88 -4.05
N LEU A 259 -15.05 -23.36 -3.87
CA LEU A 259 -13.97 -23.21 -4.85
C LEU A 259 -14.27 -23.87 -6.21
N ALA A 260 -15.09 -24.93 -6.24
CA ALA A 260 -15.50 -25.55 -7.49
C ALA A 260 -16.44 -24.62 -8.27
N THR A 261 -17.37 -23.95 -7.57
CA THR A 261 -18.24 -22.93 -8.18
C THR A 261 -17.45 -21.70 -8.61
N VAL A 262 -16.53 -21.18 -7.79
CA VAL A 262 -15.64 -20.06 -8.15
C VAL A 262 -14.89 -20.36 -9.45
N LYS A 263 -14.26 -21.54 -9.54
CA LYS A 263 -13.53 -21.97 -10.75
C LYS A 263 -14.46 -22.16 -11.95
N ARG A 264 -15.59 -22.84 -11.78
CA ARG A 264 -16.58 -23.10 -12.86
C ARG A 264 -17.10 -21.80 -13.45
N ARG A 265 -17.33 -20.78 -12.61
CA ARG A 265 -17.83 -19.45 -13.03
C ARG A 265 -16.71 -18.49 -13.47
N ARG A 266 -15.44 -18.91 -13.42
CA ARG A 266 -14.27 -18.07 -13.73
C ARG A 266 -14.29 -16.76 -12.94
N LEU A 267 -14.57 -16.90 -11.64
CA LEU A 267 -14.47 -15.84 -10.64
C LEU A 267 -13.07 -15.88 -10.04
N HIS A 268 -12.54 -14.70 -9.69
CA HIS A 268 -11.22 -14.56 -9.10
C HIS A 268 -11.35 -14.25 -7.61
N LEU A 269 -10.50 -14.86 -6.78
CA LEU A 269 -10.34 -14.45 -5.38
C LEU A 269 -9.16 -13.48 -5.30
N PRO A 270 -9.18 -12.54 -4.34
CA PRO A 270 -8.01 -11.73 -4.02
C PRO A 270 -6.76 -12.59 -3.81
N VAL A 271 -5.60 -12.07 -4.20
CA VAL A 271 -4.32 -12.68 -3.82
C VAL A 271 -3.96 -12.27 -2.39
N ALA A 272 -3.14 -13.03 -1.69
CA ALA A 272 -2.66 -12.68 -0.36
C ALA A 272 -1.17 -12.35 -0.42
N SER A 273 -0.78 -11.23 0.18
CA SER A 273 0.61 -10.78 0.26
C SER A 273 0.84 -10.04 1.57
N VAL A 274 1.15 -10.80 2.62
CA VAL A 274 1.57 -10.26 3.92
C VAL A 274 3.04 -9.86 3.81
N THR A 275 3.36 -8.59 4.09
CA THR A 275 4.72 -8.06 4.00
C THR A 275 5.48 -8.32 5.29
N ASP A 276 6.74 -8.73 5.20
CA ASP A 276 7.65 -8.92 6.33
C ASP A 276 8.99 -8.20 6.12
N ALA A 277 9.22 -7.16 6.92
CA ALA A 277 10.44 -6.35 6.90
C ALA A 277 11.64 -7.03 7.60
N ASP A 278 11.39 -8.13 8.32
CA ASP A 278 12.39 -8.99 8.95
C ASP A 278 12.73 -10.24 8.14
N SER A 279 12.03 -10.45 7.02
CA SER A 279 12.39 -11.46 6.05
C SER A 279 13.80 -11.22 5.51
N GLU A 280 14.45 -12.27 5.01
CA GLU A 280 15.79 -12.15 4.42
C GLU A 280 15.85 -11.09 3.29
N PRO A 281 14.88 -10.99 2.36
CA PRO A 281 14.81 -9.87 1.42
C PRO A 281 14.63 -8.50 2.10
N GLY A 282 13.82 -8.42 3.15
CA GLY A 282 13.61 -7.18 3.92
C GLY A 282 14.90 -6.68 4.58
N LEU A 283 15.65 -7.58 5.21
CA LEU A 283 16.95 -7.26 5.81
C LEU A 283 17.97 -6.80 4.77
N ALA A 284 18.05 -7.49 3.63
CA ALA A 284 18.95 -7.11 2.54
C ALA A 284 18.60 -5.74 1.94
N TRP A 285 17.31 -5.44 1.78
CA TRP A 285 16.84 -4.13 1.32
C TRP A 285 17.21 -3.03 2.32
N ARG A 286 16.98 -3.27 3.61
CA ARG A 286 17.30 -2.33 4.68
C ARG A 286 18.79 -2.02 4.78
N ALA A 287 19.64 -3.04 4.64
CA ALA A 287 21.09 -2.85 4.61
C ALA A 287 21.50 -1.90 3.48
N TRP A 288 20.98 -2.12 2.27
CA TRP A 288 21.25 -1.23 1.14
C TRP A 288 20.67 0.18 1.33
N LEU A 289 19.40 0.27 1.71
CA LEU A 289 18.67 1.54 1.77
C LEU A 289 19.17 2.44 2.91
N PHE A 290 19.32 1.89 4.11
CA PHE A 290 19.74 2.68 5.28
C PHE A 290 21.25 2.70 5.47
N GLY A 291 22.02 1.95 4.67
CA GLY A 291 23.46 1.82 4.84
C GLY A 291 23.82 1.16 6.18
N LEU A 292 22.95 0.27 6.67
CA LEU A 292 23.26 -0.56 7.83
C LEU A 292 24.38 -1.51 7.39
N ASP A 293 25.38 -1.69 8.24
CA ASP A 293 26.41 -2.70 8.01
C ASP A 293 25.69 -4.01 7.67
N SER A 294 25.86 -4.48 6.42
CA SER A 294 25.40 -5.81 6.06
C SER A 294 25.98 -6.75 7.11
N PRO A 295 25.19 -7.61 7.77
CA PRO A 295 25.78 -8.80 8.36
C PRO A 295 26.52 -9.45 7.21
N ALA A 296 27.85 -9.42 7.32
CA ALA A 296 28.76 -9.81 6.27
C ALA A 296 28.25 -11.10 5.65
N ALA A 297 28.26 -11.16 4.32
CA ALA A 297 28.08 -12.37 3.56
C ALA A 297 28.96 -13.45 4.20
N SER A 298 28.31 -14.28 5.03
CA SER A 298 28.85 -15.54 5.49
C SER A 298 28.65 -16.47 4.30
N ALA A 299 29.70 -16.54 3.47
CA ALA A 299 30.05 -17.57 2.49
C ALA A 299 28.91 -18.33 1.79
#